data_AF-A0A644TQS2-F1
#
_entry.id   AF-A0A644TQS2-F1
#
_cell.length_a   1.000
_cell.length_b   1.000
_cell.length_c   1.000
_cell.angle_alpha   90.00
_cell.angle_beta   90.00
_cell.angle_gamma   90.00
#
_symmetry.space_group_name_H-M   'P 1'
#
loop_
_entity.id
_entity.type
_entity.pdbx_description
1 polymer ?
#
loop_
_entity_poly.entity_id
_entity_poly.type
_entity_poly.pdbx_seq_one_letter_code
_entity_poly.pdbx_strand_id
1 'polypeptide(L)'
;MIEAICLPKLNNLTPTLQSTLLKAMEEAGELARAVLKFLPCEARGQEAEDLLADVAGELLDVAQTCVTMIFVMEDHYGVKADDLIGVHLAKLDTKGYGFDHERAYRISTIGNFKYLELPRLNLRQVTLLTTVCKIQEELGELTQFLGKKAGASGERQKLGADKVFTGCALELLDVAQCCFTMMYILAESYHVDMNALLAQHVAKLRRKGYCA
;
A
#
# COMPACT_ATOMS: atom_id res chain seq x y z
N MET A 1 17.98 -9.10 -6.97
CA MET A 1 16.67 -9.55 -6.44
C MET A 1 16.30 -8.58 -5.34
N ILE A 2 15.12 -7.96 -5.40
CA ILE A 2 14.68 -7.06 -4.33
C ILE A 2 14.26 -7.93 -3.14
N GLU A 3 14.83 -7.64 -1.97
CA GLU A 3 14.45 -8.28 -0.71
C GLU A 3 12.99 -7.95 -0.35
N ALA A 4 12.44 -8.66 0.63
CA ALA A 4 11.11 -8.33 1.16
C ALA A 4 11.03 -6.86 1.59
N ILE A 5 9.96 -6.16 1.21
CA ILE A 5 9.74 -4.79 1.68
C ILE A 5 9.24 -4.85 3.13
N CYS A 6 10.00 -4.23 4.03
CA CYS A 6 9.77 -4.27 5.47
C CYS A 6 9.37 -2.88 5.97
N LEU A 7 8.20 -2.76 6.58
CA LEU A 7 7.67 -1.47 7.06
C LEU A 7 7.44 -1.53 8.57
N PRO A 8 7.93 -0.53 9.34
CA PRO A 8 7.81 -0.53 10.79
C PRO A 8 6.36 -0.35 11.26
N LYS A 9 6.04 -0.92 12.41
CA LYS A 9 4.88 -0.55 13.19
C LYS A 9 5.09 0.86 13.74
N LEU A 10 4.10 1.72 13.55
CA LEU A 10 4.12 3.09 14.07
C LEU A 10 3.59 3.08 15.51
N ASN A 11 4.39 2.53 16.43
CA ASN A 11 4.00 2.27 17.84
C ASN A 11 3.52 3.50 18.61
N ASN A 12 3.85 4.71 18.14
CA ASN A 12 3.44 5.95 18.79
C ASN A 12 2.17 6.55 18.17
N LEU A 13 1.52 5.83 17.24
CA LEU A 13 0.25 6.20 16.64
C LEU A 13 -0.83 5.19 17.02
N THR A 14 -2.04 5.69 17.24
CA THR A 14 -3.24 4.87 17.44
C THR A 14 -4.29 5.27 16.41
N PRO A 15 -4.06 5.01 15.11
CA PRO A 15 -4.99 5.42 14.07
C PRO A 15 -6.30 4.63 14.16
N THR A 16 -7.39 5.27 13.77
CA THR A 16 -8.68 4.64 13.50
C THR A 16 -8.81 4.32 12.01
N LEU A 17 -9.78 3.49 11.63
CA LEU A 17 -10.11 3.27 10.21
C LEU A 17 -10.43 4.59 9.48
N GLN A 18 -11.14 5.51 10.14
CA GLN A 18 -11.51 6.80 9.57
C GLN A 18 -10.30 7.72 9.38
N SER A 19 -9.45 7.86 10.41
CA SER A 19 -8.23 8.67 10.29
C SER A 19 -7.24 8.08 9.29
N THR A 20 -7.19 6.75 9.17
CA THR A 20 -6.40 6.06 8.15
C THR A 20 -6.92 6.37 6.76
N LEU A 21 -8.23 6.31 6.53
CA LEU A 21 -8.80 6.67 5.23
C LEU A 21 -8.42 8.10 4.84
N LEU A 22 -8.56 9.06 5.77
CA LEU A 22 -8.18 10.45 5.53
C LEU A 22 -6.68 10.58 5.20
N LYS A 23 -5.81 9.88 5.95
CA LYS A 23 -4.36 9.91 5.73
C LYS A 23 -3.97 9.27 4.40
N ALA A 24 -4.58 8.14 4.05
CA ALA A 24 -4.32 7.46 2.78
C ALA A 24 -4.77 8.31 1.58
N MET A 25 -5.89 9.03 1.71
CA MET A 25 -6.34 10.00 0.70
C MET A 25 -5.39 11.19 0.55
N GLU A 26 -4.84 11.70 1.67
CA GLU A 26 -3.81 12.74 1.66
C GLU A 26 -2.57 12.27 0.90
N GLU A 27 -1.99 11.14 1.31
CA GLU A 27 -0.76 10.58 0.73
C GLU A 27 -0.94 10.16 -0.73
N ALA A 28 -2.11 9.62 -1.11
CA ALA A 28 -2.42 9.35 -2.51
C ALA A 28 -2.47 10.63 -3.36
N GLY A 29 -2.94 11.74 -2.78
CA GLY A 29 -2.89 13.06 -3.41
C GLY A 29 -1.47 13.61 -3.54
N GLU A 30 -0.62 13.40 -2.53
CA GLU A 30 0.80 13.78 -2.58
C GLU A 30 1.57 12.98 -3.64
N LEU A 31 1.31 11.67 -3.72
CA LEU A 31 1.81 10.79 -4.79
C LEU A 31 1.36 11.27 -6.16
N ALA A 32 0.07 11.57 -6.34
CA ALA A 32 -0.46 12.07 -7.60
C ALA A 32 0.27 13.36 -8.04
N ARG A 33 0.49 14.28 -7.10
CA ARG A 33 1.25 15.51 -7.33
C ARG A 33 2.71 15.23 -7.72
N ALA A 34 3.39 14.32 -7.03
CA ALA A 34 4.77 13.95 -7.35
C ALA A 34 4.87 13.34 -8.76
N VAL A 35 3.97 12.42 -9.10
CA VAL A 35 3.89 11.81 -10.43
C VAL A 35 3.65 12.89 -11.51
N LEU A 36 2.69 13.80 -11.30
CA LEU A 36 2.42 14.87 -12.26
C LEU A 36 3.62 15.79 -12.51
N LYS A 37 4.48 16.01 -11.51
CA LYS A 37 5.74 16.75 -11.67
C LYS A 37 6.77 15.96 -12.48
N PHE A 38 6.82 14.64 -12.33
CA PHE A 38 7.77 13.76 -13.01
C PHE A 38 7.40 13.48 -14.48
N LEU A 39 6.11 13.33 -14.81
CA LEU A 39 5.64 12.95 -16.16
C LEU A 39 6.23 13.79 -17.32
N PRO A 40 6.38 15.12 -17.21
CA PRO A 40 6.98 15.92 -18.28
C PRO A 40 8.46 15.59 -18.54
N CYS A 41 9.20 15.14 -17.53
CA CYS A 41 10.60 14.71 -17.65
C CYS A 41 10.66 13.34 -18.35
N GLU A 42 9.81 12.41 -17.93
CA GLU A 42 9.66 11.09 -18.55
C GLU A 42 9.32 11.21 -20.05
N ALA A 43 8.34 12.04 -20.40
CA ALA A 43 7.93 12.26 -21.79
C ALA A 43 9.04 12.84 -22.67
N ARG A 44 10.02 13.54 -22.08
CA ARG A 44 11.19 14.11 -22.77
C ARG A 44 12.42 13.22 -22.70
N GLY A 45 12.36 12.08 -22.01
CA GLY A 45 13.52 11.22 -21.76
C GLY A 45 14.61 11.91 -20.93
N GLN A 46 14.23 12.86 -20.07
CA GLN A 46 15.17 13.58 -19.20
C GLN A 46 15.35 12.82 -17.89
N GLU A 47 16.60 12.69 -17.45
CA GLU A 47 16.92 12.21 -16.11
C GLU A 47 16.39 13.20 -15.07
N ALA A 48 15.66 12.68 -14.09
CA ALA A 48 15.03 13.46 -13.04
C ALA A 48 15.01 12.63 -11.74
N GLU A 49 16.21 12.22 -11.31
CA GLU A 49 16.41 11.34 -10.13
C GLU A 49 15.71 11.89 -8.89
N ASP A 50 15.83 13.19 -8.61
CA ASP A 50 15.19 13.83 -7.45
C ASP A 50 13.65 13.72 -7.51
N LEU A 51 13.04 13.96 -8.68
CA LEU A 51 11.58 13.84 -8.84
C LEU A 51 11.11 12.40 -8.75
N LEU A 52 11.93 11.45 -9.22
CA LEU A 52 11.62 10.04 -9.10
C LEU A 52 11.77 9.54 -7.66
N ALA A 53 12.75 10.05 -6.92
CA ALA A 53 12.92 9.81 -5.50
C ALA A 53 11.72 10.34 -4.70
N ASP A 54 11.20 11.52 -5.05
CA ASP A 54 9.94 12.05 -4.50
C ASP A 54 8.79 11.07 -4.73
N VAL A 55 8.58 10.63 -5.98
CA VAL A 55 7.52 9.65 -6.32
C VAL A 55 7.66 8.36 -5.51
N ALA A 56 8.87 7.81 -5.41
CA ALA A 56 9.13 6.59 -4.66
C ALA A 56 8.91 6.77 -3.15
N GLY A 57 9.26 7.94 -2.61
CA GLY A 57 9.00 8.31 -1.22
C GLY A 57 7.51 8.39 -0.90
N GLU A 58 6.70 8.96 -1.80
CA GLU A 58 5.24 9.03 -1.65
C GLU A 58 4.57 7.65 -1.79
N LEU A 59 5.08 6.77 -2.66
CA LEU A 59 4.61 5.37 -2.73
C LEU A 59 4.82 4.64 -1.39
N LEU A 60 5.96 4.88 -0.73
CA LEU A 60 6.23 4.32 0.59
C LEU A 60 5.33 4.89 1.68
N ASP A 61 4.99 6.18 1.62
CA ASP A 61 4.07 6.80 2.59
C ASP A 61 2.67 6.15 2.49
N VAL A 62 2.11 6.06 1.27
CA VAL A 62 0.82 5.37 1.03
C VAL A 62 0.87 3.92 1.53
N ALA A 63 1.93 3.18 1.20
CA ALA A 63 2.12 1.81 1.65
C ALA A 63 2.21 1.71 3.19
N GLN A 64 2.97 2.59 3.83
CA GLN A 64 3.16 2.63 5.28
C GLN A 64 1.83 2.88 6.00
N THR A 65 0.99 3.77 5.51
CA THR A 65 -0.35 4.00 6.08
C THR A 65 -1.21 2.74 6.01
N CYS A 66 -1.21 2.05 4.87
CA CYS A 66 -1.95 0.81 4.70
C CYS A 66 -1.46 -0.29 5.66
N VAL A 67 -0.15 -0.50 5.73
CA VAL A 67 0.48 -1.49 6.62
C VAL A 67 0.21 -1.17 8.09
N THR A 68 0.29 0.10 8.48
CA THR A 68 0.01 0.53 9.86
C THR A 68 -1.42 0.19 10.25
N MET A 69 -2.39 0.39 9.36
CA MET A 69 -3.77 0.04 9.68
C MET A 69 -3.99 -1.47 9.70
N ILE A 70 -3.32 -2.25 8.84
CA ILE A 70 -3.38 -3.72 8.90
C ILE A 70 -2.91 -4.23 10.28
N PHE A 71 -1.85 -3.65 10.86
CA PHE A 71 -1.44 -3.93 12.24
C PHE A 71 -2.54 -3.63 13.25
N VAL A 72 -3.14 -2.45 13.17
CA VAL A 72 -4.20 -2.05 14.11
C VAL A 72 -5.41 -2.96 13.96
N MET A 73 -5.73 -3.42 12.75
CA MET A 73 -6.82 -4.36 12.49
C MET A 73 -6.58 -5.73 13.12
N GLU A 74 -5.34 -6.19 13.11
CA GLU A 74 -4.91 -7.41 13.80
C GLU A 74 -5.02 -7.25 15.33
N ASP A 75 -4.46 -6.17 15.88
CA ASP A 75 -4.38 -5.94 17.32
C ASP A 75 -5.75 -5.63 17.97
N HIS A 76 -6.62 -4.87 17.28
CA HIS A 76 -7.82 -4.28 17.89
C HIS A 76 -9.13 -4.76 17.29
N TYR A 77 -9.12 -5.31 16.08
CA TYR A 77 -10.34 -5.71 15.36
C TYR A 77 -10.41 -7.22 15.08
N GLY A 78 -9.44 -8.00 15.59
CA GLY A 78 -9.42 -9.46 15.49
C GLY A 78 -9.18 -9.99 14.08
N VAL A 79 -8.64 -9.16 13.18
CA VAL A 79 -8.36 -9.53 11.79
C VAL A 79 -7.07 -10.34 11.71
N LYS A 80 -7.13 -11.55 11.18
CA LYS A 80 -5.94 -12.40 11.00
C LYS A 80 -5.24 -12.04 9.69
N ALA A 81 -4.25 -11.14 9.76
CA ALA A 81 -3.54 -10.66 8.57
C ALA A 81 -2.91 -11.79 7.74
N ASP A 82 -2.40 -12.83 8.40
CA ASP A 82 -1.77 -14.00 7.74
C ASP A 82 -2.79 -14.84 6.95
N ASP A 83 -4.08 -14.81 7.30
CA ASP A 83 -5.12 -15.46 6.51
C ASP A 83 -5.49 -14.61 5.28
N LEU A 84 -5.32 -13.28 5.37
CA LEU A 84 -5.69 -12.36 4.29
C LEU A 84 -4.79 -12.46 3.08
N ILE A 85 -3.50 -12.81 3.25
CA ILE A 85 -2.58 -12.92 2.10
C ILE A 85 -3.07 -14.00 1.13
N GLY A 86 -3.54 -15.15 1.63
CA GLY A 86 -4.07 -16.21 0.78
C GLY A 86 -5.32 -15.77 0.00
N VAL A 87 -6.23 -15.05 0.66
CA VAL A 87 -7.42 -14.48 0.02
C VAL A 87 -7.04 -13.44 -1.04
N HIS A 88 -6.05 -12.59 -0.75
CA HIS A 88 -5.56 -11.58 -1.67
C HIS A 88 -4.90 -12.21 -2.91
N LEU A 89 -4.00 -13.18 -2.74
CA LEU A 89 -3.35 -13.87 -3.86
C LEU A 89 -4.36 -14.61 -4.75
N ALA A 90 -5.33 -15.33 -4.16
CA ALA A 90 -6.39 -16.00 -4.91
C ALA A 90 -7.25 -15.01 -5.72
N LYS A 91 -7.49 -13.80 -5.17
CA LYS A 91 -8.15 -12.71 -5.89
C LYS A 91 -7.29 -12.24 -7.07
N LEU A 92 -5.98 -12.10 -6.90
CA LEU A 92 -5.06 -11.71 -7.99
C LEU A 92 -5.07 -12.74 -9.13
N ASP A 93 -5.03 -14.03 -8.81
CA ASP A 93 -5.16 -15.13 -9.78
C ASP A 93 -6.48 -15.05 -10.54
N THR A 94 -7.59 -14.84 -9.82
CA THR A 94 -8.93 -14.73 -10.41
C THR A 94 -9.04 -13.53 -11.36
N LYS A 95 -8.38 -12.41 -11.03
CA LYS A 95 -8.28 -11.22 -11.89
C LYS A 95 -7.31 -11.41 -13.08
N GLY A 96 -6.59 -12.54 -13.13
CA GLY A 96 -5.64 -12.86 -14.20
C GLY A 96 -4.30 -12.11 -14.09
N TYR A 97 -3.96 -11.61 -12.90
CA TYR A 97 -2.65 -10.99 -12.68
C TYR A 97 -1.58 -12.07 -12.51
N GLY A 98 -0.61 -12.13 -13.42
CA GLY A 98 0.51 -13.06 -13.30
C GLY A 98 1.50 -12.60 -12.24
N PHE A 99 2.02 -13.52 -11.45
CA PHE A 99 3.13 -13.33 -10.52
C PHE A 99 3.88 -14.65 -10.33
N ASP A 100 4.92 -14.67 -9.51
CA ASP A 100 5.73 -15.87 -9.29
C ASP A 100 5.09 -16.79 -8.23
N HIS A 101 4.43 -17.86 -8.69
CA HIS A 101 3.79 -18.85 -7.81
C HIS A 101 4.78 -19.78 -7.08
N GLU A 102 6.07 -19.78 -7.44
CA GLU A 102 7.09 -20.58 -6.75
C GLU A 102 7.57 -19.89 -5.47
N ARG A 103 7.37 -18.56 -5.37
CA ARG A 103 7.74 -17.78 -4.19
C ARG A 103 6.63 -17.82 -3.13
N ALA A 104 7.05 -18.04 -1.87
CA ALA A 104 6.15 -17.87 -0.74
C ALA A 104 5.94 -16.38 -0.45
N TYR A 105 4.67 -15.95 -0.44
CA TYR A 105 4.25 -14.63 -0.03
C TYR A 105 3.64 -14.70 1.35
N ARG A 106 3.94 -13.72 2.19
CA ARG A 106 3.50 -13.71 3.58
C ARG A 106 3.40 -12.31 4.12
N ILE A 107 2.49 -12.19 5.07
CA ILE A 107 2.45 -11.08 5.98
C ILE A 107 2.93 -11.67 7.31
N SER A 108 3.92 -11.06 7.95
CA SER A 108 4.39 -11.53 9.26
C SER A 108 4.89 -10.39 10.11
N THR A 109 4.79 -10.54 11.43
CA THR A 109 5.28 -9.56 12.39
C THR A 109 6.55 -10.09 13.04
N ILE A 110 7.66 -9.36 12.94
CA ILE A 110 8.90 -9.66 13.69
C ILE A 110 9.31 -8.40 14.44
N GLY A 111 9.22 -8.46 15.78
CA GLY A 111 9.43 -7.30 16.64
C GLY A 111 8.46 -6.16 16.29
N ASN A 112 9.01 -4.99 15.97
CA ASN A 112 8.25 -3.79 15.60
C ASN A 112 8.11 -3.60 14.08
N PHE A 113 8.27 -4.64 13.27
CA PHE A 113 8.19 -4.53 11.81
C PHE A 113 7.17 -5.51 11.24
N LYS A 114 6.39 -5.05 10.25
CA LYS A 114 5.61 -5.94 9.39
C LYS A 114 6.47 -6.23 8.17
N TYR A 115 6.65 -7.50 7.93
CA TYR A 115 7.25 -8.01 6.73
C TYR A 115 6.08 -8.32 5.81
N LEU A 116 5.97 -7.52 4.74
CA LEU A 116 5.03 -7.78 3.67
C LEU A 116 5.84 -8.29 2.49
N GLU A 117 5.70 -9.57 2.22
CA GLU A 117 6.20 -10.18 1.01
C GLU A 117 5.03 -10.24 0.04
N LEU A 118 4.82 -9.16 -0.70
CA LEU A 118 3.82 -9.06 -1.76
C LEU A 118 4.46 -9.30 -3.14
N PRO A 119 3.75 -9.95 -4.08
CA PRO A 119 4.26 -10.24 -5.41
C PRO A 119 4.59 -8.99 -6.22
N ARG A 120 5.59 -9.10 -7.11
CA ARG A 120 5.73 -8.22 -8.26
C ARG A 120 4.77 -8.73 -9.34
N LEU A 121 3.73 -7.96 -9.67
CA LEU A 121 2.78 -8.36 -10.69
C LEU A 121 3.34 -8.15 -12.11
N ASN A 122 3.15 -9.14 -12.97
CA ASN A 122 3.54 -9.15 -14.37
C ASN A 122 2.47 -8.45 -15.21
N LEU A 123 2.50 -7.12 -15.20
CA LEU A 123 1.51 -6.27 -15.88
C LEU A 123 2.12 -5.69 -17.16
N ARG A 124 1.42 -5.82 -18.30
CA ARG A 124 1.98 -5.49 -19.62
C ARG A 124 2.09 -3.99 -19.91
N GLN A 125 1.34 -3.14 -19.20
CA GLN A 125 1.24 -1.69 -19.48
C GLN A 125 0.91 -0.90 -18.21
N VAL A 126 1.78 -0.96 -17.21
CA VAL A 126 1.63 -0.16 -15.99
C VAL A 126 2.57 1.03 -16.02
N THR A 127 2.01 2.21 -15.83
CA THR A 127 2.71 3.49 -15.66
C THR A 127 2.48 4.05 -14.27
N LEU A 128 3.29 5.04 -13.88
CA LEU A 128 3.07 5.80 -12.65
C LEU A 128 1.67 6.41 -12.60
N LEU A 129 1.19 6.99 -13.70
CA LEU A 129 -0.15 7.56 -13.77
C LEU A 129 -1.24 6.51 -13.55
N THR A 130 -1.16 5.36 -14.22
CA THR A 130 -2.16 4.28 -14.02
C THR A 130 -2.12 3.70 -12.61
N THR A 131 -0.95 3.71 -11.95
CA THR A 131 -0.80 3.26 -10.56
C THR A 131 -1.50 4.22 -9.61
N VAL A 132 -1.35 5.53 -9.80
CA VAL A 132 -2.10 6.55 -9.05
C VAL A 132 -3.61 6.35 -9.20
N CYS A 133 -4.09 6.16 -10.45
CA CYS A 133 -5.50 5.90 -10.70
C CYS A 133 -5.99 4.64 -9.98
N LYS A 134 -5.19 3.56 -10.00
CA LYS A 134 -5.55 2.31 -9.34
C LYS A 134 -5.59 2.45 -7.83
N ILE A 135 -4.60 3.11 -7.21
CA ILE A 135 -4.63 3.43 -5.77
C ILE A 135 -5.91 4.21 -5.42
N GLN A 136 -6.30 5.20 -6.23
CA GLN A 136 -7.51 5.98 -5.98
C GLN A 136 -8.79 5.15 -6.08
N GLU A 137 -8.84 4.18 -7.00
CA GLU A 137 -9.93 3.21 -7.13
C GLU A 137 -10.05 2.35 -5.86
N GLU A 138 -8.95 1.75 -5.41
CA GLU A 138 -8.92 0.87 -4.23
C GLU A 138 -9.27 1.63 -2.93
N LEU A 139 -8.84 2.90 -2.80
CA LEU A 139 -9.29 3.78 -1.69
C LEU A 139 -10.79 4.07 -1.75
N GLY A 140 -11.36 4.13 -2.96
CA GLY A 140 -12.81 4.19 -3.17
C GLY A 140 -13.51 2.93 -2.67
N GLU A 141 -12.95 1.75 -2.94
CA GLU A 141 -13.48 0.47 -2.45
C GLU A 141 -13.41 0.36 -0.92
N LEU A 142 -12.31 0.79 -0.31
CA LEU A 142 -12.18 0.93 1.15
C LEU A 142 -13.27 1.83 1.72
N THR A 143 -13.52 2.97 1.09
CA THR A 143 -14.59 3.90 1.49
C THR A 143 -15.98 3.25 1.42
N GLN A 144 -16.23 2.40 0.41
CA GLN A 144 -17.49 1.66 0.35
C GLN A 144 -17.68 0.71 1.53
N PHE A 145 -16.61 0.07 2.02
CA PHE A 145 -16.69 -0.78 3.20
C PHE A 145 -16.97 0.03 4.48
N LEU A 146 -16.28 1.15 4.67
CA LEU A 146 -16.44 2.01 5.85
C LEU A 146 -17.77 2.79 5.86
N GLY A 147 -18.30 3.11 4.69
CA GLY A 147 -19.56 3.83 4.53
C GLY A 147 -20.73 2.90 4.19
N LYS A 148 -20.91 2.66 2.89
CA LYS A 148 -22.09 1.98 2.34
C LYS A 148 -22.36 0.60 2.94
N LYS A 149 -21.35 -0.26 2.99
CA LYS A 149 -21.50 -1.64 3.48
C LYS A 149 -21.64 -1.70 5.01
N ALA A 150 -21.23 -0.64 5.72
CA ALA A 150 -21.46 -0.46 7.15
C ALA A 150 -22.84 0.13 7.49
N GLY A 151 -23.59 0.59 6.47
CA GLY A 151 -24.90 1.23 6.64
C GLY A 151 -24.81 2.68 7.12
N ALA A 152 -23.67 3.35 6.90
CA ALA A 152 -23.42 4.70 7.42
C ALA A 152 -24.35 5.77 6.80
N SER A 153 -24.94 5.51 5.63
CA SER A 153 -25.88 6.42 4.96
C SER A 153 -27.33 5.93 5.03
N GLY A 154 -27.63 4.95 5.89
CA GLY A 154 -28.97 4.39 6.05
C GLY A 154 -29.31 3.28 5.05
N GLU A 155 -28.29 2.62 4.48
CA GLU A 155 -28.49 1.46 3.60
C GLU A 155 -29.25 0.33 4.29
N ARG A 156 -30.26 -0.23 3.61
CA ARG A 156 -31.11 -1.31 4.16
C ARG A 156 -30.36 -2.62 4.37
N GLN A 157 -29.29 -2.85 3.61
CA GLN A 157 -28.49 -4.07 3.68
C GLN A 157 -27.11 -3.71 4.26
N LYS A 158 -26.86 -4.17 5.48
CA LYS A 158 -25.62 -3.91 6.23
C LYS A 158 -24.84 -5.21 6.40
N LEU A 159 -23.53 -5.16 6.17
CA LEU A 159 -22.64 -6.25 6.53
C LEU A 159 -22.39 -6.25 8.04
N GLY A 160 -22.19 -7.44 8.61
CA GLY A 160 -21.67 -7.58 9.98
C GLY A 160 -20.28 -6.96 10.10
N ALA A 161 -19.93 -6.51 11.31
CA ALA A 161 -18.68 -5.81 11.59
C ALA A 161 -17.44 -6.59 11.10
N ASP A 162 -17.39 -7.91 11.34
CA ASP A 162 -16.29 -8.76 10.92
C ASP A 162 -16.08 -8.76 9.39
N LYS A 163 -17.18 -8.75 8.62
CA LYS A 163 -17.11 -8.67 7.15
C LYS A 163 -16.68 -7.28 6.68
N VAL A 164 -17.08 -6.22 7.39
CA VAL A 164 -16.62 -4.85 7.12
C VAL A 164 -15.12 -4.74 7.35
N PHE A 165 -14.63 -5.22 8.50
CA PHE A 165 -13.21 -5.17 8.83
C PHE A 165 -12.38 -6.05 7.91
N THR A 166 -12.80 -7.28 7.64
CA THR A 166 -12.11 -8.15 6.67
C THR A 166 -12.04 -7.50 5.29
N GLY A 167 -13.14 -6.90 4.82
CA GLY A 167 -13.16 -6.17 3.55
C GLY A 167 -12.21 -4.97 3.54
N CYS A 168 -12.23 -4.14 4.59
CA CYS A 168 -11.31 -3.01 4.70
C CYS A 168 -9.84 -3.46 4.65
N ALA A 169 -9.49 -4.55 5.34
CA ALA A 169 -8.13 -5.05 5.35
C ALA A 169 -7.68 -5.57 3.97
N LEU A 170 -8.59 -6.21 3.23
CA LEU A 170 -8.32 -6.64 1.85
C LEU A 170 -8.11 -5.45 0.91
N GLU A 171 -8.87 -4.35 1.05
CA GLU A 171 -8.65 -3.17 0.21
C GLU A 171 -7.38 -2.41 0.58
N LEU A 172 -6.98 -2.39 1.86
CA LEU A 172 -5.66 -1.89 2.27
C LEU A 172 -4.52 -2.71 1.66
N LEU A 173 -4.71 -4.03 1.52
CA LEU A 173 -3.74 -4.89 0.83
C LEU A 173 -3.69 -4.61 -0.66
N ASP A 174 -4.81 -4.33 -1.33
CA ASP A 174 -4.82 -3.96 -2.74
C ASP A 174 -4.09 -2.64 -3.00
N VAL A 175 -4.27 -1.64 -2.13
CA VAL A 175 -3.50 -0.39 -2.19
C VAL A 175 -2.01 -0.68 -2.00
N ALA A 176 -1.63 -1.44 -0.97
CA ALA A 176 -0.23 -1.80 -0.73
C ALA A 176 0.39 -2.58 -1.90
N GLN A 177 -0.36 -3.52 -2.49
CA GLN A 177 0.05 -4.30 -3.66
C GLN A 177 0.36 -3.41 -4.87
N CYS A 178 -0.45 -2.37 -5.10
CA CYS A 178 -0.20 -1.39 -6.16
C CYS A 178 1.12 -0.64 -5.90
N CYS A 179 1.33 -0.16 -4.68
CA CYS A 179 2.58 0.50 -4.29
C CYS A 179 3.79 -0.40 -4.48
N PHE A 180 3.71 -1.66 -4.04
CA PHE A 180 4.81 -2.62 -4.09
C PHE A 180 5.16 -2.98 -5.53
N THR A 181 4.15 -3.28 -6.36
CA THR A 181 4.36 -3.55 -7.78
C THR A 181 5.09 -2.40 -8.46
N MET A 182 4.67 -1.16 -8.19
CA MET A 182 5.33 0.00 -8.77
C MET A 182 6.75 0.21 -8.23
N MET A 183 7.00 -0.01 -6.93
CA MET A 183 8.34 0.03 -6.38
C MET A 183 9.29 -0.99 -7.03
N TYR A 184 8.82 -2.21 -7.32
CA TYR A 184 9.61 -3.17 -8.10
C TYR A 184 9.90 -2.65 -9.51
N ILE A 185 8.90 -2.07 -10.20
CA ILE A 185 9.09 -1.48 -11.54
C ILE A 185 10.10 -0.33 -11.49
N LEU A 186 10.05 0.54 -10.48
CA LEU A 186 10.98 1.66 -10.32
C LEU A 186 12.43 1.18 -10.16
N ALA A 187 12.63 0.14 -9.36
CA ALA A 187 13.96 -0.46 -9.20
C ALA A 187 14.47 -1.14 -10.48
N GLU A 188 13.59 -1.84 -11.20
CA GLU A 188 13.94 -2.60 -12.42
C GLU A 188 14.21 -1.67 -13.61
N SER A 189 13.34 -0.67 -13.81
CA SER A 189 13.26 0.12 -15.04
C SER A 189 13.93 1.49 -14.91
N TYR A 190 14.04 2.02 -13.68
CA TYR A 190 14.63 3.33 -13.41
C TYR A 190 15.81 3.24 -12.43
N HIS A 191 16.24 2.04 -12.06
CA HIS A 191 17.40 1.79 -11.19
C HIS A 191 17.34 2.47 -9.82
N VAL A 192 16.13 2.70 -9.29
CA VAL A 192 15.94 3.25 -7.95
C VAL A 192 16.48 2.27 -6.90
N ASP A 193 17.37 2.75 -6.03
CA ASP A 193 17.86 1.97 -4.89
C ASP A 193 16.80 1.89 -3.78
N MET A 194 16.03 0.79 -3.80
CA MET A 194 14.98 0.54 -2.82
C MET A 194 15.50 0.39 -1.39
N ASN A 195 16.72 -0.11 -1.20
CA ASN A 195 17.29 -0.29 0.14
C ASN A 195 17.61 1.07 0.76
N ALA A 196 18.23 1.95 -0.01
CA ALA A 196 18.48 3.33 0.41
C ALA A 196 17.16 4.08 0.70
N LEU A 197 16.16 3.94 -0.18
CA LEU A 197 14.86 4.58 -0.03
C LEU A 197 14.13 4.12 1.24
N LEU A 198 14.09 2.81 1.51
CA LEU A 198 13.49 2.25 2.72
C LEU A 198 14.20 2.74 3.98
N ALA A 199 15.54 2.76 3.98
CA ALA A 199 16.32 3.26 5.10
C ALA A 199 16.03 4.75 5.39
N GLN A 200 15.95 5.58 4.34
CA GLN A 200 15.59 6.99 4.47
C GLN A 200 14.15 7.17 4.97
N HIS A 201 13.21 6.36 4.49
CA HIS A 201 11.82 6.38 4.92
C HIS A 201 11.69 6.02 6.41
N VAL A 202 12.34 4.94 6.87
CA VAL A 202 12.36 4.57 8.30
C VAL A 202 13.00 5.67 9.15
N ALA A 203 14.10 6.26 8.69
CA ALA A 203 14.72 7.39 9.38
C ALA A 203 13.78 8.60 9.48
N LYS A 204 13.01 8.91 8.41
CA LYS A 204 11.98 9.96 8.42
C LYS A 204 10.91 9.68 9.47
N LEU A 205 10.39 8.45 9.55
CA LEU A 205 9.38 8.07 10.53
C LEU A 205 9.89 8.19 11.97
N ARG A 206 11.13 7.77 12.24
CA ARG A 206 11.80 7.95 13.54
C ARG A 206 11.94 9.41 13.92
N ARG A 207 12.37 10.28 12.99
CA ARG A 207 12.47 11.73 13.23
C ARG A 207 11.11 12.36 13.54
N LYS A 208 10.04 11.88 12.92
CA LYS A 208 8.66 12.30 13.22
C LYS A 208 8.14 11.72 14.55
N GLY A 209 8.90 10.84 15.20
CA GLY A 209 8.51 10.19 16.45
C GLY A 209 7.43 9.14 16.28
N TYR A 210 7.22 8.60 15.07
CA TYR A 210 6.16 7.62 14.81
C TYR A 210 6.55 6.19 15.20
N CYS A 211 7.84 5.88 15.13
CA CYS A 211 8.41 4.57 15.52
C CYS A 211 9.77 4.74 16.22
N ALA A 212 10.20 3.68 16.91
CA ALA A 212 11.46 3.61 17.66
C ALA A 212 12.68 3.28 16.78
#